data_AF-A0A1G7WJB2-F1
#
_entry.id   AF-A0A1G7WJB2-F1
#
_cell.length_a   1.000
_cell.length_b   1.000
_cell.length_c   1.000
_cell.angle_alpha   90.00
_cell.angle_beta   90.00
_cell.angle_gamma   90.00
#
_symmetry.space_group_name_H-M   'P 1'
#
loop_
_entity.id
_entity.type
_entity.pdbx_description
1 polymer ?
#
loop_
_entity_poly.entity_id
_entity_poly.type
_entity_poly.pdbx_seq_one_letter_code
_entity_poly.pdbx_strand_id
1 'polypeptide(L)'
;MNSPAPAARGRRDRRRTVLPILLALLALLMVGACAGGSRSGSDQPGVDNAQTAPVSVNDSSEQDLAAALRGLDVPDPENWAQILAEYKPYAEGDAGRQQIQDVLTRFRADQETAEKISRSVVP
;
A
#
# COMPACT_ATOMS: atom_id res chain seq x y z
N MET A 1 -29.45 -55.86 3.96
CA MET A 1 -28.95 -55.28 2.70
C MET A 1 -27.96 -54.17 3.01
N ASN A 2 -26.74 -54.33 2.50
CA ASN A 2 -25.69 -53.36 2.15
C ASN A 2 -25.53 -52.03 2.93
N SER A 3 -24.39 -51.94 3.63
CA SER A 3 -23.54 -50.76 3.89
C SER A 3 -23.19 -49.96 2.60
N PRO A 4 -22.49 -48.79 2.60
CA PRO A 4 -21.72 -48.17 3.69
C PRO A 4 -21.64 -46.60 3.79
N ALA A 5 -21.06 -46.17 4.91
CA ALA A 5 -20.04 -45.10 5.10
C ALA A 5 -20.33 -43.57 4.99
N PRO A 6 -19.72 -42.77 5.90
CA PRO A 6 -19.70 -41.30 5.89
C PRO A 6 -18.59 -40.71 4.98
N ALA A 7 -18.88 -39.65 4.24
CA ALA A 7 -17.89 -38.83 3.52
C ALA A 7 -17.66 -37.53 4.31
N ALA A 8 -16.52 -37.36 5.00
CA ALA A 8 -15.22 -36.91 4.50
C ALA A 8 -15.02 -35.39 4.72
N ARG A 9 -14.35 -35.06 5.83
CA ARG A 9 -13.72 -33.75 6.09
C ARG A 9 -12.56 -33.55 5.11
N GLY A 10 -12.66 -32.58 4.21
CA GLY A 10 -11.53 -32.08 3.41
C GLY A 10 -10.78 -30.97 4.16
N ARG A 11 -9.62 -31.31 4.73
CA ARG A 11 -8.61 -30.34 5.19
C ARG A 11 -7.84 -29.80 3.99
N ARG A 12 -7.56 -28.50 4.02
CA ARG A 12 -6.33 -27.79 3.59
C ARG A 12 -5.36 -28.57 2.68
N ASP A 13 -5.30 -28.15 1.42
CA ASP A 13 -4.09 -28.16 0.56
C ASP A 13 -3.93 -26.69 0.11
N ARG A 14 -2.97 -25.86 0.53
CA ARG A 14 -1.50 -25.96 0.50
C ARG A 14 -0.93 -26.45 -0.84
N ARG A 15 -1.13 -25.64 -1.88
CA ARG A 15 -0.30 -25.61 -3.10
C ARG A 15 0.01 -24.13 -3.33
N ARG A 16 1.15 -23.56 -2.87
CA ARG A 16 2.52 -23.80 -3.33
C ARG A 16 2.56 -24.08 -4.83
N THR A 17 2.49 -23.00 -5.60
CA THR A 17 2.97 -22.99 -6.98
C THR A 17 4.00 -21.89 -7.08
N VAL A 18 5.23 -22.27 -6.74
CA VAL A 18 6.45 -21.59 -7.17
C VAL A 18 6.71 -22.10 -8.59
N LEU A 19 6.72 -21.23 -9.60
CA LEU A 19 7.58 -21.46 -10.77
C LEU A 19 7.87 -20.14 -11.51
N PRO A 20 9.15 -19.74 -11.65
CA PRO A 20 9.61 -18.48 -12.24
C PRO A 20 9.95 -18.62 -13.74
N ILE A 21 9.76 -17.54 -14.50
CA ILE A 21 10.26 -17.33 -15.88
C ILE A 21 10.56 -15.82 -15.96
N LEU A 22 11.75 -15.29 -15.71
CA LEU A 22 13.05 -15.38 -16.42
C LEU A 22 13.00 -15.04 -17.92
N LEU A 23 13.55 -13.86 -18.26
CA LEU A 23 14.09 -13.34 -19.54
C LEU A 23 13.49 -11.96 -19.89
N ALA A 24 14.14 -10.84 -19.57
CA ALA A 24 15.34 -10.24 -20.18
C ALA A 24 15.03 -9.25 -21.31
N LEU A 25 15.90 -8.24 -21.45
CA LEU A 25 15.94 -7.10 -22.39
C LEU A 25 15.11 -5.89 -21.93
N LEU A 26 15.61 -4.65 -21.92
CA LEU A 26 16.63 -4.04 -22.76
C LEU A 26 17.20 -2.78 -22.06
N ALA A 27 18.53 -2.64 -22.10
CA ALA A 27 19.24 -1.45 -21.68
C ALA A 27 18.91 -0.26 -22.60
N LEU A 28 18.78 0.95 -22.05
CA LEU A 28 19.12 2.18 -22.77
C LEU A 28 19.72 3.22 -21.82
N LEU A 29 20.99 3.53 -22.08
CA LEU A 29 21.72 4.66 -21.52
C LEU A 29 21.03 5.98 -21.89
N MET A 30 20.89 6.89 -20.92
CA MET A 30 21.07 8.32 -21.18
C MET A 30 21.91 8.94 -20.07
N VAL A 31 23.15 9.25 -20.46
CA VAL A 31 24.08 10.12 -19.76
C VAL A 31 23.56 11.55 -19.88
N GLY A 32 23.26 12.18 -18.73
CA GLY A 32 22.95 13.60 -18.61
C GLY A 32 23.77 14.20 -17.46
N ALA A 33 25.00 14.62 -17.77
CA ALA A 33 25.82 15.43 -16.88
C ALA A 33 25.47 16.91 -17.09
N CYS A 34 25.09 17.63 -16.03
CA CYS A 34 25.82 18.81 -15.54
C CYS A 34 25.04 19.59 -14.48
N ALA A 35 25.81 20.04 -13.48
CA ALA A 35 25.65 21.27 -12.71
C ALA A 35 24.63 21.30 -11.56
N GLY A 36 25.18 21.24 -10.33
CA GLY A 36 24.82 22.20 -9.30
C GLY A 36 24.34 21.63 -7.98
N GLY A 37 25.18 21.76 -6.95
CA GLY A 37 24.71 21.87 -5.56
C GLY A 37 25.09 20.70 -4.67
N SER A 38 26.06 20.96 -3.80
CA SER A 38 26.54 20.15 -2.69
C SER A 38 25.49 19.23 -2.07
N ARG A 39 25.72 17.92 -2.11
CA ARG A 39 25.00 16.94 -1.29
C ARG A 39 26.01 16.27 -0.37
N SER A 40 26.01 16.76 0.87
CA SER A 40 26.68 16.15 2.00
C SER A 40 26.00 14.81 2.29
N GLY A 41 26.76 13.73 2.17
CA GLY A 41 26.64 12.47 2.91
C GLY A 41 25.29 11.77 2.94
N SER A 42 25.19 10.63 2.25
CA SER A 42 24.81 9.33 2.84
C SER A 42 24.77 8.27 1.75
N ASP A 43 25.85 7.50 1.63
CA ASP A 43 25.86 6.21 0.94
C ASP A 43 24.99 5.23 1.74
N GLN A 44 23.69 5.22 1.48
CA GLN A 44 22.84 4.07 1.78
C GLN A 44 22.39 3.44 0.47
N PRO A 45 22.68 2.14 0.24
CA PRO A 45 21.95 1.36 -0.75
C PRO A 45 20.55 1.11 -0.16
N GLY A 46 19.70 2.13 -0.23
CA GLY A 46 18.32 2.08 0.23
C GLY A 46 17.43 1.72 -0.94
N VAL A 47 16.86 0.51 -0.87
CA VAL A 47 15.72 0.00 -1.66
C VAL A 47 15.07 1.02 -2.60
N ASP A 48 14.94 0.67 -3.88
CA ASP A 48 14.03 1.30 -4.83
C ASP A 48 12.58 1.11 -4.34
N ASN A 49 12.20 1.82 -3.27
CA ASN A 49 10.82 2.10 -2.96
C ASN A 49 10.39 3.03 -4.08
N ALA A 50 9.85 2.47 -5.17
CA ALA A 50 9.04 3.21 -6.11
C ALA A 50 7.87 3.80 -5.28
N GLN A 51 8.10 4.97 -4.70
CA GLN A 51 7.13 5.70 -3.91
C GLN A 51 6.10 6.21 -4.91
N THR A 52 5.01 5.46 -5.07
CA THR A 52 3.81 5.94 -5.73
C THR A 52 3.44 7.26 -5.08
N ALA A 53 3.18 8.28 -5.91
CA ALA A 53 2.82 9.60 -5.41
C ALA A 53 1.59 9.49 -4.48
N PRO A 54 1.58 10.22 -3.34
CA PRO A 54 0.43 10.23 -2.46
C PRO A 54 -0.83 10.73 -3.18
N VAL A 55 -1.98 10.16 -2.80
CA VAL A 55 -3.29 10.44 -3.37
C VAL A 55 -4.07 11.34 -2.41
N SER A 56 -4.76 12.37 -2.91
CA SER A 56 -5.60 13.24 -2.05
C SER A 56 -6.84 12.50 -1.59
N VAL A 57 -7.08 12.45 -0.27
CA VAL A 57 -8.28 11.87 0.31
C VAL A 57 -9.50 12.69 -0.05
N ASN A 58 -9.39 14.03 -0.08
CA ASN A 58 -10.50 14.90 -0.42
C ASN A 58 -10.99 14.68 -1.86
N ASP A 59 -10.08 14.57 -2.83
CA ASP A 59 -10.44 14.53 -4.25
C ASP A 59 -10.70 13.12 -4.81
N SER A 60 -10.18 12.08 -4.16
CA SER A 60 -10.21 10.72 -4.72
C SER A 60 -11.47 9.94 -4.38
N SER A 61 -11.90 9.08 -5.30
CA SER A 61 -12.98 8.14 -5.00
C SER A 61 -12.53 7.09 -3.97
N GLU A 62 -13.49 6.43 -3.31
CA GLU A 62 -13.19 5.30 -2.42
C GLU A 62 -12.44 4.17 -3.15
N GLN A 63 -12.77 3.94 -4.42
CA GLN A 63 -12.11 2.92 -5.24
C GLN A 63 -10.65 3.27 -5.53
N ASP A 64 -10.37 4.55 -5.80
CA ASP A 64 -9.00 5.03 -6.05
C ASP A 64 -8.17 4.97 -4.75
N LEU A 65 -8.77 5.32 -3.62
CA LEU A 65 -8.15 5.17 -2.31
C LEU A 65 -7.83 3.69 -2.03
N ALA A 66 -8.79 2.79 -2.21
CA ALA A 66 -8.56 1.36 -2.01
C ALA A 66 -7.46 0.81 -2.94
N ALA A 67 -7.38 1.29 -4.19
CA ALA A 67 -6.32 0.92 -5.11
C ALA A 67 -4.94 1.41 -4.64
N ALA A 68 -4.84 2.65 -4.17
CA ALA A 68 -3.61 3.22 -3.62
C ALA A 68 -3.15 2.46 -2.36
N LEU A 69 -4.07 2.15 -1.46
CA LEU A 69 -3.79 1.38 -0.23
C LEU A 69 -3.34 -0.05 -0.56
N ARG A 70 -4.00 -0.71 -1.52
CA ARG A 70 -3.62 -2.05 -1.99
C ARG A 70 -2.21 -2.06 -2.60
N GLY A 71 -1.82 -0.99 -3.28
CA GLY A 71 -0.47 -0.82 -3.83
C GLY A 71 0.64 -0.77 -2.76
N LEU A 72 0.30 -0.54 -1.50
CA LEU A 72 1.22 -0.52 -0.36
C LEU A 72 1.07 -1.73 0.57
N ASP A 73 0.35 -2.78 0.15
CA ASP A 73 0.07 -3.95 0.97
C ASP A 73 -0.55 -3.58 2.34
N VAL A 74 -1.49 -2.62 2.33
CA VAL A 74 -2.33 -2.31 3.49
C VAL A 74 -3.38 -3.42 3.66
N PRO A 75 -3.53 -4.01 4.86
CA PRO A 75 -4.60 -4.99 5.12
C PRO A 75 -5.97 -4.32 5.03
N ASP A 76 -6.96 -5.03 4.47
CA ASP A 76 -8.34 -4.55 4.29
C ASP A 76 -8.44 -3.14 3.66
N PRO A 77 -7.84 -2.92 2.47
CA PRO A 77 -7.72 -1.59 1.87
C PRO A 77 -9.08 -0.96 1.54
N GLU A 78 -10.10 -1.76 1.24
CA GLU A 78 -11.47 -1.28 0.99
C GLU A 78 -12.09 -0.68 2.26
N ASN A 79 -11.92 -1.35 3.41
CA ASN A 79 -12.45 -0.86 4.68
C ASN A 79 -11.79 0.45 5.10
N TRP A 80 -10.46 0.56 4.93
CA TRP A 80 -9.75 1.81 5.22
C TRP A 80 -10.14 2.94 4.28
N ALA A 81 -10.31 2.65 2.98
CA ALA A 81 -10.77 3.64 2.02
C ALA A 81 -12.17 4.16 2.38
N GLN A 82 -13.09 3.27 2.78
CA GLN A 82 -14.42 3.64 3.24
C GLN A 82 -14.35 4.54 4.49
N ILE A 83 -13.57 4.15 5.50
CA ILE A 83 -13.37 4.94 6.72
C ILE A 83 -12.84 6.32 6.36
N LEU A 84 -11.77 6.41 5.56
CA LEU A 84 -11.21 7.71 5.16
C LEU A 84 -12.23 8.54 4.38
N ALA A 85 -13.03 7.91 3.51
CA ALA A 85 -14.05 8.60 2.75
C ALA A 85 -15.20 9.15 3.62
N GLU A 86 -15.54 8.46 4.70
CA GLU A 86 -16.61 8.85 5.63
C GLU A 86 -16.26 10.10 6.45
N TYR A 87 -14.97 10.33 6.72
CA TYR A 87 -14.51 11.47 7.53
C TYR A 87 -14.06 12.69 6.71
N LYS A 88 -14.28 12.68 5.39
CA LYS A 88 -14.09 13.87 4.55
C LYS A 88 -15.05 15.01 4.97
N PRO A 89 -14.67 16.28 4.78
CA PRO A 89 -13.39 16.75 4.26
C PRO A 89 -12.31 16.83 5.34
N TYR A 90 -11.06 16.57 4.95
CA TYR A 90 -9.89 16.80 5.78
C TYR A 90 -9.34 18.21 5.55
N ALA A 91 -8.81 18.83 6.60
CA ALA A 91 -8.17 20.14 6.48
C ALA A 91 -6.87 20.06 5.66
N GLU A 92 -6.49 21.13 4.96
CA GLU A 92 -5.22 21.14 4.23
C GLU A 92 -3.99 21.09 5.17
N GLY A 93 -2.87 20.55 4.66
CA GLY A 93 -1.59 20.55 5.36
C GLY A 93 -1.53 19.67 6.61
N ASP A 94 -0.81 20.13 7.65
CA ASP A 94 -0.57 19.35 8.87
C ASP A 94 -1.83 19.06 9.67
N ALA A 95 -2.81 19.96 9.63
CA ALA A 95 -4.08 19.77 10.32
C ALA A 95 -4.84 18.55 9.79
N GLY A 96 -4.93 18.37 8.47
CA GLY A 96 -5.55 17.17 7.89
C GLY A 96 -4.73 15.92 8.08
N ARG A 97 -3.39 16.02 8.00
CA ARG A 97 -2.52 14.88 8.34
C ARG A 97 -2.78 14.38 9.75
N GLN A 98 -2.94 15.29 10.71
CA GLN A 98 -3.27 14.93 12.08
C GLN A 98 -4.67 14.34 12.20
N GLN A 99 -5.67 14.89 11.49
CA GLN A 99 -7.02 14.30 11.44
C GLN A 99 -7.02 12.87 10.87
N ILE A 100 -6.25 12.62 9.81
CA ILE A 100 -6.09 11.27 9.23
C ILE A 100 -5.50 10.34 10.30
N GLN A 101 -4.43 10.75 10.99
CA GLN A 101 -3.85 9.97 12.08
C GLN A 101 -4.83 9.70 13.24
N ASP A 102 -5.66 10.70 13.59
CA ASP A 102 -6.68 10.55 14.63
C ASP A 102 -7.76 9.55 14.22
N VAL A 103 -8.17 9.55 12.95
CA VAL A 103 -9.10 8.56 12.38
C VAL A 103 -8.46 7.17 12.45
N LEU A 104 -7.23 7.00 11.97
CA LEU A 104 -6.53 5.72 12.01
C LEU A 104 -6.39 5.19 13.44
N THR A 105 -6.04 6.05 14.38
CA THR A 105 -5.96 5.71 15.81
C THR A 105 -7.32 5.32 16.39
N ARG A 106 -8.38 6.06 16.05
CA ARG A 106 -9.76 5.77 16.50
C ARG A 106 -10.24 4.41 16.04
N PHE A 107 -9.92 4.03 14.80
CA PHE A 107 -10.26 2.72 14.23
C PHE A 107 -9.20 1.64 14.52
N ARG A 108 -8.21 1.94 15.38
CA ARG A 108 -7.19 1.00 15.85
C ARG A 108 -6.36 0.40 14.72
N ALA A 109 -5.99 1.21 13.74
CA ALA A 109 -4.91 0.86 12.83
C ALA A 109 -3.68 0.48 13.66
N ASP A 110 -3.06 -0.66 13.36
CA ASP A 110 -1.73 -0.93 13.89
C ASP A 110 -0.73 0.08 13.32
N GLN A 111 0.44 0.19 13.97
CA GLN A 111 1.44 1.19 13.60
C GLN A 111 1.90 1.04 12.14
N GLU A 112 2.10 -0.19 11.65
CA GLU A 112 2.57 -0.43 10.29
C GLU A 112 1.51 0.00 9.27
N THR A 113 0.24 -0.38 9.51
CA THR A 113 -0.89 0.02 8.69
C THR A 113 -1.08 1.53 8.68
N ALA A 114 -1.01 2.18 9.84
CA ALA A 114 -1.17 3.63 9.94
C ALA A 114 -0.08 4.38 9.18
N GLU A 115 1.17 3.91 9.28
CA GLU A 115 2.30 4.48 8.54
C GLU A 115 2.19 4.27 7.04
N LYS A 116 1.73 3.09 6.57
CA LYS A 116 1.49 2.84 5.15
C LYS A 116 0.41 3.76 4.61
N ILE A 117 -0.74 3.83 5.28
CA ILE A 117 -1.86 4.70 4.88
C ILE A 117 -1.41 6.16 4.83
N SER A 118 -0.73 6.65 5.87
CA SER A 118 -0.27 8.04 5.95
C SER A 118 0.81 8.42 4.92
N ARG A 119 1.47 7.42 4.33
CA ARG A 119 2.40 7.62 3.20
C ARG A 119 1.68 7.61 1.85
N SER A 120 0.61 6.84 1.70
CA SER A 120 -0.20 6.80 0.47
C SER A 120 -1.14 7.97 0.30
N VAL A 121 -1.56 8.63 1.39
CA VAL A 121 -2.63 9.63 1.30
C VAL A 121 -2.22 10.97 1.89
N VAL A 122 -2.73 12.03 1.28
CA VAL A 122 -2.67 13.41 1.78
C VAL A 122 -4.09 13.94 1.87
N PRO A 123 -4.37 14.98 2.69
CA PRO A 123 -5.68 15.62 2.71
C PRO A 123 -6.19 15.91 1.30
#